data_AF-A0A924WGT1-F1
#
_entry.id   AF-A0A924WGT1-F1
#
_cell.length_a   1.000
_cell.length_b   1.000
_cell.length_c   1.000
_cell.angle_alpha   90.00
_cell.angle_beta   90.00
_cell.angle_gamma   90.00
#
_symmetry.space_group_name_H-M   'P 1'
#
loop_
_entity.id
_entity.type
_entity.pdbx_description
1 polymer ?
#
loop_
_entity_poly.entity_id
_entity_poly.type
_entity_poly.pdbx_seq_one_letter_code
_entity_poly.pdbx_strand_id
1 'polypeptide(L)'
;MEKNKKSKDSNGVTSKPSAALMEQLKQFVRTKGPEFLKDPNISSIGIGYKITDGEPTGKISIQFTVKEKVSPEALESLDTKSIPTSIKVGNLSIPTDVLERQYAPAFRVVAESVASNRKKRLDPIQPGISVSNRKGTAGTLGCIVYDRTEGTPYVLSNWHVLHGSDGMIGDKIVQPGPFDNNSLDKNHLGKLLRSHLGNAGDCAVCSIEGRKINPAVLSLNVTPNDLGEPELGDKVT
;
A
#
# COMPACT_ATOMS: atom_id res chain seq x y z
N MET A 1 19.22 42.82 -40.74
CA MET A 1 18.04 42.58 -39.89
C MET A 1 17.68 41.11 -39.99
N GLU A 2 17.75 40.48 -38.83
CA GLU A 2 17.76 39.07 -38.53
C GLU A 2 16.31 38.57 -38.38
N LYS A 3 15.94 37.46 -39.03
CA LYS A 3 14.80 36.63 -38.61
C LYS A 3 15.15 35.16 -38.81
N ASN A 4 15.88 34.66 -37.82
CA ASN A 4 16.18 33.25 -37.63
C ASN A 4 14.93 32.58 -37.03
N LYS A 5 14.16 31.86 -37.85
CA LYS A 5 12.95 31.14 -37.40
C LYS A 5 13.38 29.77 -36.87
N LYS A 6 13.80 29.73 -35.60
CA LYS A 6 14.02 28.47 -34.87
C LYS A 6 12.72 27.67 -34.85
N SER A 7 12.72 26.52 -35.52
CA SER A 7 11.76 25.45 -35.29
C SER A 7 11.92 24.97 -33.86
N LYS A 8 10.90 25.19 -33.03
CA LYS A 8 10.75 24.52 -31.75
C LYS A 8 10.45 23.05 -32.05
N ASP A 9 11.44 22.17 -31.84
CA ASP A 9 11.19 20.74 -31.69
C ASP A 9 10.45 20.53 -30.36
N SER A 10 9.13 20.61 -30.42
CA SER A 10 8.22 20.16 -29.38
C SER A 10 8.02 18.66 -29.53
N ASN A 11 8.90 17.85 -28.96
CA ASN A 11 8.69 16.41 -28.81
C ASN A 11 9.06 15.96 -27.39
N GLY A 12 8.35 16.50 -26.40
CA GLY A 12 8.28 15.94 -25.06
C GLY A 12 7.15 14.91 -24.99
N VAL A 13 7.27 13.81 -25.74
CA VAL A 13 6.36 12.67 -25.58
C VAL A 13 6.88 11.87 -24.39
N THR A 14 6.24 12.04 -23.24
CA THR A 14 6.40 11.15 -22.08
C THR A 14 5.84 9.77 -22.43
N SER A 15 6.61 8.96 -23.16
CA SER A 15 6.21 7.60 -23.48
C SER A 15 6.21 6.76 -22.21
N LYS A 16 5.05 6.18 -21.86
CA LYS A 16 4.94 5.21 -20.77
C LYS A 16 6.04 4.13 -20.92
N PRO A 17 6.72 3.73 -19.84
CA PRO A 17 7.69 2.65 -19.90
C PRO A 17 7.02 1.35 -20.37
N SER A 18 7.74 0.54 -21.16
CA SER A 18 7.18 -0.73 -21.66
C SER A 18 6.90 -1.70 -20.51
N ALA A 19 5.88 -2.55 -20.66
CA ALA A 19 5.54 -3.56 -19.67
C ALA A 19 6.72 -4.48 -19.32
N ALA A 20 7.52 -4.85 -20.33
CA ALA A 20 8.72 -5.68 -20.14
C ALA A 20 9.78 -4.98 -19.28
N LEU A 21 10.00 -3.67 -19.48
CA LEU A 21 10.91 -2.90 -18.63
C LEU A 21 10.38 -2.83 -17.20
N MET A 22 9.09 -2.55 -17.02
CA MET A 22 8.47 -2.48 -15.70
C MET A 22 8.61 -3.80 -14.94
N GLU A 23 8.45 -4.95 -15.60
CA GLU A 23 8.63 -6.24 -14.96
C GLU A 23 10.08 -6.50 -14.54
N GLN A 24 11.05 -6.11 -15.38
CA GLN A 24 12.47 -6.18 -15.01
C GLN A 24 12.80 -5.31 -13.80
N LEU A 25 12.22 -4.09 -13.73
CA LEU A 25 12.38 -3.20 -12.59
C LEU A 25 11.72 -3.76 -11.33
N LYS A 26 10.49 -4.29 -11.43
CA LYS A 26 9.79 -4.95 -10.31
C LYS A 26 10.62 -6.11 -9.76
N GLN A 27 11.16 -6.95 -10.64
CA GLN A 27 12.01 -8.07 -10.26
C GLN A 27 13.33 -7.61 -9.62
N PHE A 28 13.94 -6.55 -10.14
CA PHE A 28 15.12 -5.95 -9.54
C PHE A 28 14.84 -5.48 -8.11
N VAL A 29 13.78 -4.68 -7.90
CA VAL A 29 13.42 -4.18 -6.56
C VAL A 29 13.13 -5.33 -5.60
N ARG A 30 12.40 -6.37 -6.03
CA ARG A 30 12.10 -7.54 -5.20
C ARG A 30 13.34 -8.32 -4.76
N THR A 31 14.32 -8.47 -5.65
CA THR A 31 15.48 -9.35 -5.43
C THR A 31 16.71 -8.64 -4.88
N LYS A 32 16.92 -7.37 -5.24
CA LYS A 32 18.09 -6.57 -4.85
C LYS A 32 17.74 -5.45 -3.88
N GLY A 33 16.49 -4.99 -3.87
CA GLY A 33 16.02 -3.95 -2.95
C GLY A 33 16.32 -4.23 -1.47
N PRO A 34 16.08 -5.45 -0.94
CA PRO A 34 16.36 -5.76 0.46
C PRO A 34 17.81 -5.53 0.89
N GLU A 35 18.78 -5.64 -0.04
CA GLU A 35 20.19 -5.35 0.28
C GLU A 35 20.42 -3.86 0.54
N PHE A 36 19.79 -2.98 -0.25
CA PHE A 36 19.87 -1.54 -0.04
C PHE A 36 19.17 -1.10 1.25
N LEU A 37 18.11 -1.81 1.65
CA LEU A 37 17.37 -1.50 2.89
C LEU A 37 18.14 -1.89 4.17
N LYS A 38 19.31 -2.52 4.07
CA LYS A 38 20.22 -2.71 5.20
C LYS A 38 20.95 -1.41 5.59
N ASP A 39 21.02 -0.45 4.68
CA ASP A 39 21.58 0.88 4.95
C ASP A 39 20.63 1.66 5.86
N PRO A 40 21.07 2.12 7.04
CA PRO A 40 20.21 2.74 8.04
C PRO A 40 19.59 4.07 7.59
N ASN A 41 20.16 4.73 6.58
CA ASN A 41 19.61 5.97 6.03
C ASN A 41 18.56 5.69 4.93
N ILE A 42 18.54 4.50 4.32
CA ILE A 42 17.59 4.14 3.26
C ILE A 42 16.32 3.55 3.90
N SER A 43 15.21 4.30 3.79
CA SER A 43 13.91 3.90 4.31
C SER A 43 13.03 3.14 3.30
N SER A 44 13.27 3.34 2.00
CA SER A 44 12.51 2.70 0.93
C SER A 44 13.29 2.67 -0.38
N ILE A 45 13.00 1.66 -1.20
CA ILE A 45 13.42 1.55 -2.59
C ILE A 45 12.20 1.18 -3.44
N GLY A 46 12.03 1.87 -4.57
CA GLY A 46 10.89 1.65 -5.46
C GLY A 46 11.16 2.11 -6.88
N ILE A 47 10.11 2.10 -7.69
CA ILE A 47 10.13 2.54 -9.08
C ILE A 47 9.30 3.82 -9.13
N GLY A 48 9.82 4.86 -9.75
CA GLY A 48 9.12 6.14 -9.86
C GLY A 48 9.64 6.98 -11.01
N TYR A 49 8.92 8.05 -11.34
CA TYR A 49 9.45 9.07 -12.24
C TYR A 49 10.43 9.94 -11.47
N LYS A 50 11.62 10.16 -12.04
CA LYS A 50 12.63 11.04 -11.47
C LYS A 50 12.04 12.43 -11.27
N ILE A 51 12.22 12.98 -10.07
CA ILE A 51 11.75 14.31 -9.71
C ILE A 51 12.92 15.30 -9.81
N THR A 52 12.67 16.49 -10.32
CA THR A 52 13.64 17.61 -10.32
C THR A 52 12.87 18.89 -10.07
N ASP A 53 13.33 19.69 -9.11
CA ASP A 53 12.64 20.92 -8.65
C ASP A 53 11.17 20.70 -8.27
N GLY A 54 10.87 19.55 -7.67
CA GLY A 54 9.51 19.16 -7.25
C GLY A 54 8.63 18.57 -8.35
N GLU A 55 9.07 18.62 -9.62
CA GLU A 55 8.27 18.19 -10.76
C GLU A 55 8.76 16.84 -11.35
N PRO A 56 7.85 15.94 -11.76
CA PRO A 56 8.21 14.71 -12.47
C PRO A 56 8.84 15.03 -13.83
N THR A 57 10.03 14.52 -14.07
CA THR A 57 10.75 14.69 -15.35
C THR A 57 10.25 13.78 -16.47
N GLY A 58 9.30 12.87 -16.17
CA GLY A 58 8.81 11.84 -17.08
C GLY A 58 9.79 10.68 -17.32
N LYS A 59 11.01 10.72 -16.76
CA LYS A 59 12.00 9.64 -16.87
C LYS A 59 11.83 8.63 -15.76
N ILE A 60 11.69 7.34 -16.11
CA ILE A 60 11.66 6.26 -15.12
C ILE A 60 12.98 6.18 -14.36
N SER A 61 12.92 5.88 -13.07
CA SER A 61 14.07 5.80 -12.18
C SER A 61 13.87 4.77 -11.07
N ILE A 62 14.98 4.27 -10.51
CA ILE A 62 14.96 3.61 -9.21
C ILE A 62 14.99 4.69 -8.14
N GLN A 63 13.89 4.82 -7.40
CA GLN A 63 13.77 5.82 -6.34
C GLN A 63 14.21 5.24 -5.01
N PHE A 64 15.06 5.99 -4.32
CA PHE A 64 15.45 5.75 -2.93
C PHE A 64 14.84 6.84 -2.07
N THR A 65 14.16 6.46 -1.00
CA THR A 65 13.76 7.41 0.04
C THR A 65 14.73 7.32 1.19
N VAL A 66 15.42 8.41 1.48
CA VAL A 66 16.38 8.53 2.59
C VAL A 66 15.82 9.37 3.72
N LYS A 67 16.32 9.14 4.93
CA LYS A 67 15.96 9.96 6.10
C LYS A 67 16.56 11.37 5.98
N GLU A 68 17.80 11.45 5.52
CA GLU A 68 18.55 12.70 5.37
C GLU A 68 19.47 12.64 4.13
N LYS A 69 19.48 13.70 3.31
CA LYS A 69 20.50 13.89 2.27
C LYS A 69 21.71 14.57 2.88
N VAL A 70 22.86 13.92 2.73
CA VAL A 70 24.14 14.43 3.22
C VAL A 70 25.15 14.57 2.09
N SER A 71 26.16 15.41 2.31
CA SER A 71 27.31 15.50 1.41
C SER A 71 28.17 14.23 1.51
N PRO A 72 29.04 13.95 0.51
CA PRO A 72 29.90 12.78 0.53
C PRO A 72 30.75 12.63 1.80
N GLU A 73 31.18 13.75 2.38
CA GLU A 73 32.02 13.80 3.59
C GLU A 73 31.26 13.40 4.86
N ALA A 74 29.93 13.52 4.85
CA ALA A 74 29.07 13.21 5.99
C ALA A 74 28.44 11.81 5.92
N LEU A 75 28.70 11.03 4.85
CA LEU A 75 28.19 9.66 4.69
C LEU A 75 28.59 8.74 5.85
N GLU A 76 29.84 8.83 6.31
CA GLU A 76 30.34 7.99 7.40
C GLU A 76 29.60 8.25 8.72
N SER A 77 29.22 9.50 9.00
CA SER A 77 28.50 9.87 10.22
C SER A 77 27.09 9.27 10.33
N LEU A 78 26.49 8.91 9.20
CA LEU A 78 25.17 8.28 9.13
C LEU A 78 25.25 6.77 8.90
N ASP A 79 26.44 6.16 8.92
CA ASP A 79 26.68 4.75 8.56
C ASP A 79 26.01 4.39 7.21
N THR A 80 26.07 5.32 6.24
CA THR A 80 25.39 5.21 4.95
C THR A 80 26.38 5.24 3.79
N LYS A 81 25.99 4.68 2.65
CA LYS A 81 26.81 4.66 1.43
C LYS A 81 26.22 5.57 0.37
N SER A 82 27.10 6.07 -0.50
CA SER A 82 26.66 6.83 -1.67
C SER A 82 25.79 5.95 -2.56
N ILE A 83 24.59 6.45 -2.90
CA ILE A 83 23.69 5.80 -3.84
C ILE A 83 24.21 6.07 -5.26
N PRO A 84 24.47 5.03 -6.09
CA PRO A 84 24.93 5.22 -7.46
C PRO A 84 23.96 6.08 -8.27
N THR A 85 24.45 6.92 -9.17
CA THR A 85 23.61 7.78 -10.04
C THR A 85 22.77 7.01 -11.06
N SER A 86 23.12 5.74 -11.29
CA SER A 86 22.36 4.80 -12.12
C SER A 86 22.60 3.36 -11.67
N ILE A 87 21.59 2.50 -11.87
CA ILE A 87 21.62 1.08 -11.56
C ILE A 87 21.43 0.30 -12.86
N LYS A 88 22.27 -0.72 -13.06
CA LYS A 88 22.11 -1.65 -14.18
C LYS A 88 20.96 -2.63 -13.90
N VAL A 89 19.92 -2.59 -14.73
CA VAL A 89 18.79 -3.53 -14.70
C VAL A 89 18.71 -4.22 -16.06
N GLY A 90 19.01 -5.52 -16.09
CA GLY A 90 19.21 -6.25 -17.34
C GLY A 90 20.34 -5.63 -18.17
N ASN A 91 20.00 -5.19 -19.39
CA ASN A 91 20.94 -4.54 -20.31
C ASN A 91 20.84 -3.00 -20.29
N LEU A 92 20.01 -2.43 -19.43
CA LEU A 92 19.74 -0.99 -19.37
C LEU A 92 20.37 -0.38 -18.12
N SER A 93 20.87 0.85 -18.27
CA SER A 93 21.27 1.68 -17.14
C SER A 93 20.10 2.60 -16.77
N ILE A 94 19.53 2.39 -15.60
CA ILE A 94 18.35 3.10 -15.12
C ILE A 94 18.83 4.18 -14.14
N PRO A 95 18.49 5.47 -14.34
CA PRO A 95 18.91 6.51 -13.43
C PRO A 95 18.31 6.29 -12.03
N THR A 96 19.02 6.75 -11.01
CA THR A 96 18.47 6.81 -9.66
C THR A 96 17.91 8.19 -9.35
N ASP A 97 17.01 8.21 -8.38
CA ASP A 97 16.47 9.43 -7.79
C ASP A 97 16.45 9.27 -6.27
N VAL A 98 16.89 10.29 -5.55
CA VAL A 98 17.02 10.26 -4.10
C VAL A 98 16.07 11.29 -3.53
N LEU A 99 15.04 10.81 -2.84
CA LEU A 99 14.04 11.60 -2.16
C LEU A 99 14.35 11.63 -0.68
N GLU A 100 14.36 12.82 -0.08
CA GLU A 100 14.45 12.93 1.38
C GLU A 100 13.04 12.97 1.94
N ARG A 101 12.72 12.07 2.89
CA ARG A 101 11.47 12.12 3.65
C ARG A 101 11.72 11.71 5.08
N GLN A 102 11.32 12.58 6.00
CA GLN A 102 11.25 12.27 7.41
C GLN A 102 9.85 11.77 7.75
N TYR A 103 9.77 10.53 8.24
CA TYR A 103 8.54 9.95 8.75
C TYR A 103 8.49 10.18 10.26
N ALA A 104 7.88 11.29 10.69
CA ALA A 104 7.57 11.51 12.09
C ALA A 104 6.12 11.08 12.38
N PRO A 105 5.84 10.36 13.47
CA PRO A 105 4.48 10.19 13.97
C PRO A 105 3.87 11.57 14.22
N ALA A 106 3.02 12.02 13.31
CA ALA A 106 2.26 13.25 13.51
C ALA A 106 1.07 12.94 14.42
N PHE A 107 1.28 13.05 15.73
CA PHE A 107 0.17 13.10 16.69
C PHE A 107 -0.57 14.41 16.51
N ARG A 108 -1.41 14.51 15.47
CA ARG A 108 -2.38 15.59 15.37
C ARG A 108 -3.46 15.31 16.40
N VAL A 109 -3.60 16.21 17.37
CA VAL A 109 -4.82 16.31 18.18
C VAL A 109 -5.92 16.75 17.22
N VAL A 110 -6.54 15.78 16.56
CA VAL A 110 -7.77 15.98 15.81
C VAL A 110 -8.89 16.20 16.81
N ALA A 111 -9.74 17.19 16.54
CA ALA A 111 -10.96 17.40 17.30
C ALA A 111 -11.70 16.08 17.48
N GLU A 112 -12.29 15.88 18.66
CA GLU A 112 -13.04 14.68 19.04
C GLU A 112 -13.89 14.21 17.86
N SER A 113 -13.52 13.07 17.28
CA SER A 113 -14.12 12.62 16.03
C SER A 113 -15.62 12.44 16.24
N VAL A 114 -16.45 13.11 15.44
CA VAL A 114 -17.88 12.77 15.31
C VAL A 114 -17.97 11.25 15.22
N ALA A 115 -18.76 10.62 16.11
CA ALA A 115 -18.83 9.17 16.25
C ALA A 115 -18.92 8.49 14.87
N SER A 116 -17.79 7.96 14.39
CA SER A 116 -17.68 7.47 13.03
C SER A 116 -18.55 6.23 12.89
N ASN A 117 -19.44 6.20 11.89
CA ASN A 117 -20.25 5.03 11.60
C ASN A 117 -19.39 3.78 11.32
N ARG A 118 -18.11 3.97 10.94
CA ARG A 118 -17.13 2.88 10.78
C ARG A 118 -16.94 2.04 12.05
N LYS A 119 -17.08 2.64 13.23
CA LYS A 119 -16.83 1.99 14.53
C LYS A 119 -18.07 1.33 15.13
N LYS A 120 -19.24 1.53 14.50
CA LYS A 120 -20.51 0.95 14.98
C LYS A 120 -20.74 -0.43 14.35
N ARG A 121 -21.59 -1.22 15.00
CA ARG A 121 -22.12 -2.46 14.42
C ARG A 121 -23.05 -2.11 13.26
N LEU A 122 -22.78 -2.61 12.06
CA LEU A 122 -23.56 -2.31 10.85
C LEU A 122 -24.10 -3.58 10.20
N ASP A 123 -25.40 -3.57 9.92
CA ASP A 123 -26.10 -4.57 9.10
C ASP A 123 -26.90 -3.85 8.00
N PRO A 124 -26.55 -3.97 6.72
CA PRO A 124 -25.52 -4.84 6.14
C PRO A 124 -24.09 -4.48 6.55
N ILE A 125 -23.21 -5.48 6.51
CA ILE A 125 -21.76 -5.27 6.61
C ILE A 125 -21.23 -4.65 5.31
N GLN A 126 -20.20 -3.83 5.42
CA GLN A 126 -19.67 -3.04 4.30
C GLN A 126 -18.16 -2.82 4.43
N PRO A 127 -17.38 -2.79 3.33
CA PRO A 127 -15.98 -2.38 3.38
C PRO A 127 -15.75 -0.98 3.95
N GLY A 128 -14.59 -0.78 4.58
CA GLY A 128 -14.19 0.46 5.24
C GLY A 128 -14.65 0.60 6.69
N ILE A 129 -15.22 -0.45 7.29
CA ILE A 129 -15.72 -0.45 8.68
C ILE A 129 -14.85 -1.30 9.59
N SER A 130 -14.98 -1.08 10.90
CA SER A 130 -14.24 -1.80 11.92
C SER A 130 -14.55 -3.28 11.90
N VAL A 131 -13.51 -4.11 11.95
CA VAL A 131 -13.57 -5.57 12.07
C VAL A 131 -12.30 -6.05 12.76
N SER A 132 -12.36 -7.17 13.49
CA SER A 132 -11.16 -7.80 14.06
C SER A 132 -11.45 -9.23 14.46
N ASN A 133 -10.39 -10.02 14.62
CA ASN A 133 -10.44 -11.18 15.49
C ASN A 133 -10.93 -10.75 16.89
N ARG A 134 -11.73 -11.60 17.54
CA ARG A 134 -12.20 -11.39 18.92
C ARG A 134 -11.05 -11.16 19.91
N LYS A 135 -9.87 -11.73 19.65
CA LYS A 135 -8.65 -11.59 20.47
C LYS A 135 -7.82 -10.34 20.13
N GLY A 136 -8.16 -9.65 19.04
CA GLY A 136 -7.46 -8.44 18.58
C GLY A 136 -8.05 -7.15 19.13
N THR A 137 -7.68 -6.02 18.52
CA THR A 137 -8.12 -4.68 18.92
C THR A 137 -9.18 -4.13 17.96
N ALA A 138 -8.77 -3.53 16.86
CA ALA A 138 -9.62 -3.12 15.76
C ALA A 138 -8.77 -3.00 14.49
N GLY A 139 -9.34 -3.40 13.37
CA GLY A 139 -8.81 -3.15 12.04
C GLY A 139 -9.95 -2.79 11.09
N THR A 140 -9.69 -2.87 9.78
CA THR A 140 -10.66 -2.43 8.77
C THR A 140 -11.05 -3.57 7.86
N LEU A 141 -12.36 -3.71 7.60
CA LEU A 141 -12.90 -4.57 6.56
C LEU A 141 -12.44 -4.04 5.20
N GLY A 142 -11.57 -4.78 4.51
CA GLY A 142 -10.96 -4.34 3.27
C GLY A 142 -11.93 -4.41 2.10
N CYS A 143 -12.48 -5.59 1.83
CA CYS A 143 -13.42 -5.86 0.73
C CYS A 143 -14.33 -7.03 1.06
N ILE A 144 -15.45 -7.13 0.33
CA ILE A 144 -16.18 -8.38 0.17
C ILE A 144 -15.58 -9.09 -1.04
N VAL A 145 -15.16 -10.34 -0.86
CA VAL A 145 -14.58 -11.17 -1.93
C VAL A 145 -15.39 -12.45 -2.08
N TYR A 146 -15.30 -13.08 -3.25
CA TYR A 146 -16.11 -14.25 -3.57
C TYR A 146 -15.21 -15.43 -3.90
N ASP A 147 -15.56 -16.61 -3.38
CA ASP A 147 -14.94 -17.84 -3.84
C ASP A 147 -15.18 -18.01 -5.35
N ARG A 148 -14.13 -18.38 -6.09
CA ARG A 148 -14.21 -18.49 -7.55
C ARG A 148 -15.04 -19.69 -8.02
N THR A 149 -15.16 -20.72 -7.21
CA THR A 149 -15.85 -21.96 -7.56
C THR A 149 -17.32 -21.88 -7.17
N GLU A 150 -17.58 -21.47 -5.92
CA GLU A 150 -18.94 -21.51 -5.34
C GLU A 150 -19.66 -20.16 -5.39
N GLY A 151 -18.93 -19.06 -5.60
CA GLY A 151 -19.49 -17.72 -5.46
C GLY A 151 -19.80 -17.33 -4.01
N THR A 152 -19.29 -18.09 -3.03
CA THR A 152 -19.51 -17.85 -1.61
C THR A 152 -18.83 -16.55 -1.17
N PRO A 153 -19.53 -15.60 -0.53
CA PRO A 153 -18.95 -14.33 -0.10
C PRO A 153 -18.16 -14.46 1.20
N TYR A 154 -17.05 -13.73 1.29
CA TYR A 154 -16.19 -13.61 2.45
C TYR A 154 -15.81 -12.16 2.71
N VAL A 155 -15.40 -11.89 3.95
CA VAL A 155 -14.73 -10.64 4.30
C VAL A 155 -13.23 -10.82 4.14
N LEU A 156 -12.58 -9.90 3.41
CA LEU A 156 -11.13 -9.78 3.28
C LEU A 156 -10.62 -8.65 4.18
N SER A 157 -9.54 -8.90 4.92
CA SER A 157 -8.76 -7.89 5.63
C SER A 157 -7.30 -8.37 5.75
N ASN A 158 -6.48 -7.63 6.48
CA ASN A 158 -5.11 -8.01 6.75
C ASN A 158 -5.06 -9.24 7.69
N TRP A 159 -4.02 -10.05 7.55
CA TRP A 159 -3.69 -11.13 8.48
C TRP A 159 -3.59 -10.61 9.91
N HIS A 160 -2.93 -9.47 10.13
CA HIS A 160 -2.79 -8.94 11.50
C HIS A 160 -4.11 -8.47 12.13
N VAL A 161 -5.17 -8.29 11.32
CA VAL A 161 -6.49 -7.90 11.79
C VAL A 161 -7.35 -9.11 12.14
N LEU A 162 -7.40 -10.12 11.26
CA LEU A 162 -8.29 -11.29 11.44
C LEU A 162 -7.60 -12.49 12.08
N HIS A 163 -6.28 -12.59 11.99
CA HIS A 163 -5.48 -13.65 12.60
C HIS A 163 -4.66 -13.06 13.76
N GLY A 164 -3.66 -12.23 13.47
CA GLY A 164 -2.71 -11.75 14.47
C GLY A 164 -1.86 -12.87 15.06
N SER A 165 -0.95 -12.54 15.98
CA SER A 165 0.00 -13.50 16.58
C SER A 165 -0.69 -14.64 17.35
N ASP A 166 -1.82 -14.35 17.99
CA ASP A 166 -2.53 -15.29 18.88
C ASP A 166 -3.81 -15.88 18.26
N GLY A 167 -4.04 -15.62 16.97
CA GLY A 167 -5.19 -16.14 16.24
C GLY A 167 -5.02 -17.59 15.82
N MET A 168 -6.14 -18.21 15.50
CA MET A 168 -6.20 -19.55 14.91
C MET A 168 -7.33 -19.63 13.90
N ILE A 169 -7.16 -20.45 12.86
CA ILE A 169 -8.26 -20.77 11.94
C ILE A 169 -9.45 -21.30 12.73
N GLY A 170 -10.65 -20.79 12.43
CA GLY A 170 -11.89 -21.06 13.16
C GLY A 170 -12.23 -20.04 14.24
N ASP A 171 -11.32 -19.13 14.60
CA ASP A 171 -11.58 -18.06 15.57
C ASP A 171 -12.77 -17.20 15.16
N LYS A 172 -13.53 -16.73 16.16
CA LYS A 172 -14.63 -15.78 15.94
C LYS A 172 -14.09 -14.42 15.50
N ILE A 173 -14.64 -13.92 14.41
CA ILE A 173 -14.44 -12.55 13.94
C ILE A 173 -15.66 -11.73 14.33
N VAL A 174 -15.43 -10.49 14.74
CA VAL A 174 -16.46 -9.55 15.19
C VAL A 174 -16.43 -8.24 14.41
N GLN A 175 -17.61 -7.67 14.19
CA GLN A 175 -17.83 -6.37 13.56
C GLN A 175 -18.77 -5.56 14.48
N PRO A 176 -18.31 -4.46 15.10
CA PRO A 176 -16.96 -3.88 15.00
C PRO A 176 -15.93 -4.68 15.82
N GLY A 177 -14.64 -4.32 15.70
CA GLY A 177 -13.56 -4.92 16.49
C GLY A 177 -13.67 -4.62 18.00
N PRO A 178 -13.07 -5.46 18.87
CA PRO A 178 -13.18 -5.34 20.33
C PRO A 178 -12.88 -3.96 20.93
N PHE A 179 -11.93 -3.22 20.35
CA PHE A 179 -11.57 -1.87 20.80
C PHE A 179 -12.70 -0.85 20.56
N ASP A 180 -13.44 -0.99 19.46
CA ASP A 180 -14.56 -0.10 19.14
C ASP A 180 -15.86 -0.54 19.83
N ASN A 181 -16.08 -1.84 20.02
CA ASN A 181 -17.17 -2.37 20.82
C ASN A 181 -16.88 -3.78 21.35
N ASN A 182 -16.88 -3.94 22.67
CA ASN A 182 -16.56 -5.19 23.36
C ASN A 182 -17.76 -6.14 23.56
N SER A 183 -18.93 -5.90 22.94
CA SER A 183 -20.08 -6.81 22.99
C SER A 183 -19.93 -7.97 21.99
N LEU A 184 -18.90 -8.79 22.20
CA LEU A 184 -18.38 -9.77 21.23
C LEU A 184 -19.45 -10.74 20.71
N ASP A 185 -20.33 -11.25 21.57
CA ASP A 185 -21.38 -12.19 21.14
C ASP A 185 -22.46 -11.53 20.27
N LYS A 186 -22.77 -10.24 20.50
CA LYS A 186 -23.70 -9.47 19.66
C LYS A 186 -23.08 -9.05 18.34
N ASN A 187 -21.75 -8.93 18.32
CA ASN A 187 -20.97 -8.45 17.19
C ASN A 187 -20.43 -9.58 16.31
N HIS A 188 -20.83 -10.83 16.57
CA HIS A 188 -20.39 -11.98 15.78
C HIS A 188 -20.65 -11.73 14.29
N LEU A 189 -19.58 -11.86 13.50
CA LEU A 189 -19.60 -11.71 12.04
C LEU A 189 -19.45 -13.08 11.37
N GLY A 190 -18.54 -13.91 11.88
CA GLY A 190 -18.22 -15.20 11.28
C GLY A 190 -16.94 -15.79 11.87
N LYS A 191 -16.26 -16.64 11.12
CA LYS A 191 -15.06 -17.38 11.55
C LYS A 191 -13.90 -17.14 10.60
N LEU A 192 -12.70 -17.01 11.14
CA LEU A 192 -11.47 -16.99 10.35
C LEU A 192 -11.36 -18.31 9.56
N LEU A 193 -11.20 -18.23 8.24
CA LEU A 193 -11.16 -19.43 7.38
C LEU A 193 -9.75 -19.70 6.86
N ARG A 194 -9.09 -18.66 6.34
CA ARG A 194 -7.77 -18.75 5.74
C ARG A 194 -7.01 -17.46 5.98
N SER A 195 -5.69 -17.55 5.97
CA SER A 195 -4.82 -16.41 6.23
C SER A 195 -3.43 -16.67 5.68
N HIS A 196 -2.72 -15.61 5.31
CA HIS A 196 -1.34 -15.64 4.83
C HIS A 196 -0.56 -14.45 5.39
N LEU A 197 0.60 -14.73 5.96
CA LEU A 197 1.62 -13.73 6.29
C LEU A 197 2.95 -14.18 5.69
N GLY A 198 3.52 -13.38 4.81
CA GLY A 198 4.81 -13.67 4.19
C GLY A 198 5.07 -12.81 2.96
N ASN A 199 5.95 -13.30 2.08
CA ASN A 199 6.37 -12.57 0.88
C ASN A 199 5.21 -12.25 -0.09
N ALA A 200 4.13 -13.05 -0.07
CA ALA A 200 2.96 -12.80 -0.90
C ALA A 200 1.94 -11.86 -0.24
N GLY A 201 2.15 -11.46 1.01
CA GLY A 201 1.42 -10.38 1.66
C GLY A 201 0.96 -10.67 3.09
N ASP A 202 0.10 -9.78 3.57
CA ASP A 202 -0.54 -9.77 4.89
C ASP A 202 -2.05 -9.78 4.64
N CYS A 203 -2.67 -10.96 4.60
CA CYS A 203 -4.08 -11.09 4.25
C CYS A 203 -4.79 -12.25 4.96
N ALA A 204 -6.09 -12.09 5.19
CA ALA A 204 -6.94 -13.12 5.77
C ALA A 204 -8.39 -12.96 5.33
N VAL A 205 -9.13 -14.07 5.33
CA VAL A 205 -10.55 -14.11 5.00
C VAL A 205 -11.37 -14.79 6.09
N CYS A 206 -12.57 -14.27 6.34
CA CYS A 206 -13.53 -14.88 7.26
C CYS A 206 -14.91 -15.11 6.62
N SER A 207 -15.66 -16.07 7.16
CA SER A 207 -17.06 -16.29 6.80
C SER A 207 -17.95 -15.10 7.18
N ILE A 208 -19.16 -15.09 6.62
CA ILE A 208 -20.23 -14.15 6.95
C ILE A 208 -21.43 -14.96 7.41
N GLU A 209 -21.83 -14.81 8.68
CA GLU A 209 -22.85 -15.62 9.33
C GLU A 209 -23.99 -14.72 9.84
N GLY A 210 -25.19 -14.84 9.28
CA GLY A 210 -26.37 -14.11 9.75
C GLY A 210 -26.30 -12.58 9.55
N ARG A 211 -25.53 -12.10 8.57
CA ARG A 211 -25.40 -10.68 8.23
C ARG A 211 -25.80 -10.43 6.77
N LYS A 212 -26.44 -9.31 6.47
CA LYS A 212 -26.60 -8.82 5.09
C LYS A 212 -25.29 -8.19 4.62
N ILE A 213 -25.09 -8.09 3.31
CA ILE A 213 -23.86 -7.58 2.70
C ILE A 213 -24.16 -6.37 1.81
N ASN A 214 -23.34 -5.34 1.91
CA ASN A 214 -23.20 -4.26 0.95
C ASN A 214 -21.74 -4.23 0.47
N PRO A 215 -21.43 -4.59 -0.78
CA PRO A 215 -20.05 -4.70 -1.23
C PRO A 215 -19.40 -3.35 -1.58
N ALA A 216 -20.16 -2.26 -1.62
CA ALA A 216 -19.62 -0.92 -1.91
C ALA A 216 -18.74 -0.42 -0.76
N VAL A 217 -17.64 0.28 -0.99
CA VAL A 217 -16.81 0.84 0.09
C VAL A 217 -17.51 2.01 0.77
N LEU A 218 -17.59 2.00 2.11
CA LEU A 218 -18.26 3.05 2.87
C LEU A 218 -17.62 4.41 2.59
N SER A 219 -18.45 5.42 2.32
CA SER A 219 -18.08 6.79 1.91
C SER A 219 -17.61 6.96 0.46
N LEU A 220 -17.18 5.90 -0.22
CA LEU A 220 -16.88 5.95 -1.66
C LEU A 220 -18.08 5.52 -2.51
N ASN A 221 -18.93 4.64 -1.98
CA ASN A 221 -20.06 4.04 -2.69
C ASN A 221 -19.66 3.34 -4.00
N VAL A 222 -18.45 2.79 -4.06
CA VAL A 222 -17.89 2.05 -5.19
C VAL A 222 -17.72 0.60 -4.79
N THR A 223 -18.17 -0.33 -5.63
CA THR A 223 -17.92 -1.77 -5.45
C THR A 223 -16.75 -2.19 -6.34
N PRO A 224 -15.62 -2.63 -5.77
CA PRO A 224 -14.55 -3.23 -6.56
C PRO A 224 -15.05 -4.51 -7.23
N ASN A 225 -15.02 -4.54 -8.56
CA ASN A 225 -15.48 -5.70 -9.35
C ASN A 225 -14.33 -6.42 -10.07
N ASP A 226 -13.16 -5.80 -10.17
CA ASP A 226 -11.98 -6.38 -10.79
C ASP A 226 -10.70 -5.78 -10.18
N LEU A 227 -9.58 -6.47 -10.36
CA LEU A 227 -8.26 -6.03 -9.93
C LEU A 227 -7.48 -5.47 -11.13
N GLY A 228 -6.98 -4.25 -11.00
CA GLY A 228 -6.05 -3.64 -11.95
C GLY A 228 -4.60 -3.79 -11.48
N GLU A 229 -3.68 -3.98 -12.42
CA GLU A 229 -2.26 -3.78 -12.13
C GLU A 229 -2.00 -2.28 -11.92
N PRO A 230 -1.44 -1.86 -10.77
CA PRO A 230 -1.22 -0.45 -10.51
C PRO A 230 -0.15 0.11 -11.44
N GLU A 231 -0.43 1.27 -12.03
CA GLU A 231 0.51 2.04 -12.84
C GLU A 231 1.01 3.29 -12.10
N LEU A 232 2.21 3.75 -12.46
CA LEU A 232 2.72 5.00 -11.93
C LEU A 232 1.85 6.17 -12.37
N GLY A 233 1.34 6.92 -11.41
CA GLY A 233 0.45 8.06 -11.62
C GLY A 233 -1.03 7.73 -11.47
N ASP A 234 -1.38 6.46 -11.23
CA ASP A 234 -2.76 6.09 -10.89
C ASP A 234 -3.22 6.84 -9.63
N LYS A 235 -4.43 7.38 -9.71
CA LYS A 235 -5.08 8.00 -8.56
C LYS A 235 -5.68 6.91 -7.69
N VAL A 236 -5.22 6.84 -6.45
CA VAL A 236 -5.80 6.00 -5.40
C VAL A 236 -6.63 6.87 -4.46
N THR A 237 -7.77 6.35 -4.01
CA THR A 237 -8.75 7.04 -3.13
C THR A 237 -9.12 6.19 -1.93
#